data_AF-A0AAP2Q6B9-F1
#
_entry.id   AF-A0AAP2Q6B9-F1
#
_cell.length_a   1.000
_cell.length_b   1.000
_cell.length_c   1.000
_cell.angle_alpha   90.00
_cell.angle_beta   90.00
_cell.angle_gamma   90.00
#
_symmetry.space_group_name_H-M   'P 1'
#
loop_
_entity.id
_entity.type
_entity.pdbx_description
1 polymer ?
#
loop_
_entity_poly.entity_id
_entity_poly.type
_entity_poly.pdbx_seq_one_letter_code
_entity_poly.pdbx_strand_id
1 'polypeptide(L)'
;MDKFDELELNGRKLLESFLIQVGATNLYPTEDKYAPVDYYFTYKDKKVVAEIKVRDIKYEGYDTHLMEVSKYKSLVKDEKDSQSDTAYYINFFIDGTKVNAYWYSVSSIRNFGTIDYKYCPTTTAADNGNYYKKVIMIPSNKAQRFALVNGRWSKISA
;
A
#
# COMPACT_ATOMS: atom_id res chain seq x y z
N MET A 1 9.37 19.22 6.04
CA MET A 1 8.88 18.01 5.36
C MET A 1 7.48 18.33 4.92
N ASP A 2 7.11 18.09 3.66
CA ASP A 2 5.73 18.31 3.26
C ASP A 2 4.84 17.18 3.82
N LYS A 3 3.52 17.40 3.86
CA LYS A 3 2.57 16.43 4.41
C LYS A 3 2.58 15.09 3.65
N PHE A 4 3.03 15.10 2.40
CA PHE A 4 3.10 13.90 1.57
C PHE A 4 4.29 13.04 2.01
N ASP A 5 5.46 13.64 2.17
CA ASP A 5 6.68 13.00 2.69
C ASP A 5 6.45 12.41 4.10
N GLU A 6 5.71 13.11 4.95
CA GLU A 6 5.32 12.62 6.28
C GLU A 6 4.49 11.33 6.24
N LEU A 7 3.54 11.25 5.30
CA LEU A 7 2.68 10.07 5.14
C LEU A 7 3.46 8.88 4.57
N GLU A 8 4.37 9.11 3.62
CA GLU A 8 5.24 8.05 3.10
C GLU A 8 6.15 7.48 4.19
N LEU A 9 6.84 8.35 4.94
CA LEU A 9 7.70 7.94 6.04
C LEU A 9 6.93 7.17 7.13
N ASN A 10 5.72 7.64 7.48
CA ASN A 10 4.87 6.94 8.44
C ASN A 10 4.47 5.55 7.94
N GLY A 11 4.09 5.43 6.66
CA GLY A 11 3.77 4.15 6.04
C GLY A 11 4.92 3.15 6.10
N ARG A 12 6.14 3.59 5.78
CA ARG A 12 7.35 2.74 5.84
C ARG A 12 7.66 2.29 7.26
N LYS A 13 7.55 3.17 8.26
CA LYS A 13 7.71 2.83 9.70
C LYS A 13 6.68 1.82 10.19
N LEU A 14 5.42 1.96 9.78
CA LEU A 14 4.36 1.01 10.12
C LEU A 14 4.64 -0.37 9.54
N LEU A 15 5.02 -0.44 8.26
CA LEU A 15 5.41 -1.69 7.63
C LEU A 15 6.63 -2.31 8.32
N GLU A 16 7.68 -1.53 8.56
CA GLU A 16 8.87 -2.00 9.27
C GLU A 16 8.54 -2.61 10.65
N SER A 17 7.68 -1.95 11.44
CA SER A 17 7.26 -2.48 12.74
C SER A 17 6.53 -3.83 12.63
N PHE A 18 5.72 -4.02 11.58
CA PHE A 18 5.08 -5.29 11.29
C PHE A 18 6.12 -6.35 10.92
N LEU A 19 7.04 -6.00 10.02
CA LEU A 19 8.07 -6.88 9.49
C LEU A 19 9.02 -7.38 10.59
N ILE A 20 9.47 -6.49 11.48
CA ILE A 20 10.26 -6.85 12.66
C ILE A 20 9.51 -7.85 13.54
N GLN A 21 8.22 -7.59 13.81
CA GLN A 21 7.42 -8.48 14.66
C GLN A 21 7.29 -9.89 14.09
N VAL A 22 7.15 -10.03 12.77
CA VAL A 22 7.01 -11.34 12.11
C VAL A 22 8.36 -12.01 11.77
N GLY A 23 9.48 -11.38 12.12
CA GLY A 23 10.82 -11.90 11.86
C GLY A 23 11.23 -11.86 10.39
N ALA A 24 10.73 -10.88 9.62
CA ALA A 24 11.23 -10.61 8.28
C ALA A 24 12.65 -10.01 8.34
N THR A 25 13.41 -10.21 7.27
CA THR A 25 14.81 -9.80 7.15
C THR A 25 15.01 -8.97 5.88
N ASN A 26 16.23 -8.46 5.66
CA ASN A 26 16.59 -7.68 4.47
C ASN A 26 15.63 -6.50 4.24
N LEU A 27 15.36 -5.72 5.30
CA LEU A 27 14.39 -4.63 5.29
C LEU A 27 15.00 -3.41 4.58
N TYR A 28 14.47 -3.05 3.41
CA TYR A 28 14.96 -1.96 2.57
C TYR A 28 13.81 -1.02 2.17
N PRO A 29 13.53 0.04 2.94
CA PRO A 29 12.67 1.11 2.47
C PRO A 29 13.30 1.82 1.26
N THR A 30 12.51 2.23 0.28
CA THR A 30 12.99 3.13 -0.78
C THR A 30 12.98 4.57 -0.27
N GLU A 31 13.95 5.39 -0.67
CA GLU A 31 14.05 6.79 -0.23
C GLU A 31 13.89 7.79 -1.39
N ASP A 32 14.03 7.32 -2.63
CA ASP A 32 13.94 8.18 -3.80
C ASP A 32 12.50 8.64 -4.04
N LYS A 33 12.32 9.95 -4.25
CA LYS A 33 11.03 10.59 -4.58
C LYS A 33 10.33 9.99 -5.82
N TYR A 34 11.10 9.35 -6.69
CA TYR A 34 10.61 8.71 -7.91
C TYR A 34 10.73 7.18 -7.88
N ALA A 35 10.96 6.60 -6.70
CA ALA A 35 10.99 5.16 -6.54
C ALA A 35 9.67 4.54 -7.07
N PRO A 36 9.75 3.45 -7.84
CA PRO A 36 8.55 2.83 -8.41
C PRO A 36 7.68 2.14 -7.36
N VAL A 37 8.26 1.82 -6.20
CA VAL A 37 7.69 1.07 -5.06
C VAL A 37 8.29 1.61 -3.75
N ASP A 38 7.71 1.23 -2.61
CA ASP A 38 8.01 1.82 -1.30
C ASP A 38 8.95 0.98 -0.42
N TYR A 39 9.01 -0.34 -0.62
CA TYR A 39 9.72 -1.23 0.29
C TYR A 39 10.10 -2.57 -0.34
N TYR A 40 11.28 -3.10 0.02
CA TYR A 40 11.69 -4.48 -0.22
C TYR A 40 12.00 -5.20 1.09
N PHE A 41 11.66 -6.49 1.17
CA PHE A 41 12.00 -7.32 2.32
C PHE A 41 12.05 -8.80 1.96
N THR A 42 12.58 -9.62 2.88
CA THR A 42 12.54 -11.08 2.80
C THR A 42 11.71 -11.66 3.93
N TYR A 43 10.79 -12.56 3.63
CA TYR A 43 10.02 -13.30 4.64
C TYR A 43 9.94 -14.76 4.25
N LYS A 44 10.41 -15.66 5.14
CA LYS A 44 10.47 -17.12 4.89
C LYS A 44 11.13 -17.45 3.54
N ASP A 45 12.32 -16.89 3.32
CA ASP A 45 13.12 -17.05 2.10
C ASP A 45 12.48 -16.53 0.81
N LYS A 46 11.37 -15.78 0.92
CA LYS A 46 10.70 -15.12 -0.21
C LYS A 46 11.04 -13.65 -0.26
N LYS A 47 11.55 -13.19 -1.41
CA LYS A 47 11.76 -11.77 -1.71
C LYS A 47 10.42 -11.12 -2.00
N VAL A 48 10.16 -10.00 -1.35
CA VAL A 48 8.89 -9.28 -1.42
C VAL A 48 9.15 -7.83 -1.74
N VAL A 49 8.35 -7.29 -2.65
CA VAL A 49 8.25 -5.86 -2.92
C VAL A 49 6.88 -5.33 -2.50
N ALA A 50 6.82 -4.11 -1.98
CA ALA A 50 5.58 -3.49 -1.52
C ALA A 50 5.41 -2.04 -2.00
N GLU A 51 4.18 -1.70 -2.38
CA GLU A 51 3.70 -0.32 -2.55
C GLU A 51 2.74 -0.01 -1.39
N ILE A 52 2.95 1.10 -0.70
CA ILE A 52 2.25 1.49 0.53
C ILE A 52 1.36 2.70 0.24
N LYS A 53 0.17 2.73 0.86
CA LYS A 53 -0.63 3.95 0.99
C LYS A 53 -1.14 4.09 2.41
N VAL A 54 -0.91 5.27 2.98
CA VAL A 54 -1.53 5.69 4.23
C VAL A 54 -2.79 6.47 3.91
N ARG A 55 -3.89 6.11 4.56
CA ARG A 55 -5.23 6.64 4.33
C ARG A 55 -5.90 7.00 5.64
N ASP A 56 -6.82 7.96 5.54
CA ASP A 56 -7.74 8.31 6.62
C ASP A 56 -8.67 7.12 6.92
N ILE A 57 -8.88 6.83 8.21
CA ILE A 57 -9.74 5.75 8.70
C ILE A 57 -11.14 5.76 8.10
N LYS A 58 -11.68 6.93 7.75
CA LYS A 58 -13.05 7.06 7.24
C LYS A 58 -13.28 6.29 5.93
N TYR A 59 -12.19 5.94 5.23
CA TYR A 59 -12.22 5.18 4.00
C TYR A 59 -12.05 3.67 4.21
N GLU A 60 -11.80 3.22 5.45
CA GLU A 60 -11.58 1.81 5.75
C GLU A 60 -12.78 0.96 5.39
N GLY A 61 -13.98 1.39 5.80
CA GLY A 61 -15.23 0.65 5.70
C GLY A 61 -15.83 0.55 4.30
N TYR A 62 -15.14 1.06 3.28
CA TYR A 62 -15.60 0.90 1.90
C TYR A 62 -15.43 -0.55 1.42
N ASP A 63 -16.41 -1.02 0.64
CA ASP A 63 -16.42 -2.36 0.03
C ASP A 63 -15.24 -2.56 -0.93
N THR A 64 -14.67 -1.47 -1.43
CA THR A 64 -13.51 -1.49 -2.33
C THR A 64 -12.48 -0.47 -1.91
N HIS A 65 -11.20 -0.82 -2.01
CA HIS A 65 -10.07 0.11 -1.88
C HIS A 65 -9.46 0.40 -3.24
N LEU A 66 -9.09 1.66 -3.48
CA LEU A 66 -8.62 2.12 -4.78
C LEU A 66 -7.10 2.03 -4.91
N MET A 67 -6.60 1.63 -6.08
CA MET A 67 -5.20 1.72 -6.49
C MET A 67 -5.09 2.41 -7.84
N GLU A 68 -4.13 3.31 -8.05
CA GLU A 68 -3.90 3.87 -9.39
C GLU A 68 -3.36 2.80 -10.35
N VAL A 69 -3.84 2.76 -11.59
CA VAL A 69 -3.38 1.76 -12.59
C VAL A 69 -1.89 1.92 -12.89
N SER A 70 -1.37 3.15 -12.89
CA SER A 70 0.06 3.44 -13.04
C SER A 70 0.88 2.76 -11.96
N LYS A 71 0.45 2.86 -10.70
CA LYS A 71 1.10 2.23 -9.54
C LYS A 71 1.06 0.71 -9.61
N TYR A 72 -0.07 0.13 -10.03
CA TYR A 72 -0.16 -1.31 -10.26
C TYR A 72 0.86 -1.78 -11.32
N LYS A 73 0.97 -1.05 -12.44
CA LYS A 73 1.95 -1.37 -13.48
C LYS A 73 3.39 -1.26 -12.98
N SER A 74 3.72 -0.22 -12.21
CA SER A 74 5.04 -0.06 -11.60
C SER A 74 5.36 -1.22 -10.66
N LEU A 75 4.43 -1.58 -9.78
CA LEU A 75 4.60 -2.69 -8.83
C LEU A 75 4.84 -4.03 -9.55
N VAL A 76 4.04 -4.36 -10.57
CA VAL A 76 4.20 -5.60 -11.36
C VAL A 76 5.50 -5.61 -12.16
N LYS A 77 5.91 -4.46 -12.71
CA LYS A 77 7.18 -4.33 -13.41
C LYS A 77 8.35 -4.57 -12.43
N ASP A 78 8.30 -3.95 -11.26
CA ASP A 78 9.36 -4.02 -10.27
C ASP A 78 9.47 -5.41 -9.64
N GLU A 79 8.35 -6.08 -9.37
CA GLU A 79 8.30 -7.49 -8.96
C GLU A 79 9.13 -8.37 -9.91
N LYS A 80 8.96 -8.17 -11.22
CA LYS A 80 9.69 -8.90 -12.26
C LYS A 80 11.17 -8.50 -12.32
N ASP A 81 11.46 -7.20 -12.36
CA ASP A 81 12.83 -6.70 -12.56
C ASP A 81 13.74 -7.00 -11.36
N SER A 82 13.19 -6.93 -10.13
CA SER A 82 13.88 -7.28 -8.90
C SER A 82 13.97 -8.80 -8.64
N GLN A 83 13.33 -9.62 -9.49
CA GLN A 83 13.16 -11.06 -9.29
C GLN A 83 12.57 -11.38 -7.91
N SER A 84 11.57 -10.61 -7.49
CA SER A 84 10.82 -10.85 -6.27
C SER A 84 9.87 -12.04 -6.46
N ASP A 85 9.67 -12.82 -5.40
CA ASP A 85 8.76 -13.96 -5.41
C ASP A 85 7.29 -13.52 -5.39
N THR A 86 7.01 -12.34 -4.82
CA THR A 86 5.67 -11.79 -4.72
C THR A 86 5.72 -10.27 -4.49
N ALA A 87 4.62 -9.60 -4.85
CA ALA A 87 4.40 -8.19 -4.57
C ALA A 87 3.09 -7.92 -3.83
N TYR A 88 3.09 -6.90 -2.97
CA TYR A 88 1.92 -6.46 -2.20
C TYR A 88 1.61 -4.97 -2.38
N TYR A 89 0.33 -4.67 -2.52
CA TYR A 89 -0.20 -3.34 -2.29
C TYR A 89 -0.79 -3.26 -0.88
N ILE A 90 -0.32 -2.32 -0.07
CA ILE A 90 -0.65 -2.24 1.36
C ILE A 90 -1.34 -0.91 1.65
N ASN A 91 -2.57 -0.97 2.16
CA ASN A 91 -3.25 0.20 2.70
C ASN A 91 -3.21 0.19 4.22
N PHE A 92 -2.67 1.26 4.82
CA PHE A 92 -2.82 1.56 6.23
C PHE A 92 -3.94 2.58 6.42
N PHE A 93 -4.93 2.28 7.26
CA PHE A 93 -6.00 3.19 7.66
C PHE A 93 -5.79 3.60 9.11
N ILE A 94 -5.72 4.91 9.36
CA ILE A 94 -5.24 5.46 10.64
C ILE A 94 -6.15 6.58 11.14
N ASP A 95 -6.43 6.58 12.45
CA ASP A 95 -7.19 7.65 13.14
C ASP A 95 -6.50 8.24 14.38
N GLY A 96 -5.18 8.02 14.51
CA GLY A 96 -4.39 8.44 15.66
C GLY A 96 -4.45 7.46 16.84
N THR A 97 -5.46 6.59 16.91
CA THR A 97 -5.60 5.56 17.95
C THR A 97 -5.56 4.14 17.41
N LYS A 98 -5.99 3.95 16.17
CA LYS A 98 -6.08 2.67 15.49
C LYS A 98 -5.26 2.70 14.21
N VAL A 99 -4.64 1.57 13.91
CA VAL A 99 -4.01 1.31 12.61
C VAL A 99 -4.50 -0.05 12.11
N ASN A 100 -5.23 -0.03 11.00
CA ASN A 100 -5.64 -1.24 10.29
C ASN A 100 -4.89 -1.33 8.95
N ALA A 101 -4.33 -2.50 8.65
CA ALA A 101 -3.59 -2.75 7.44
C ALA A 101 -4.31 -3.78 6.55
N TYR A 102 -4.43 -3.46 5.27
CA TYR A 102 -5.04 -4.30 4.24
C TYR A 102 -3.98 -4.61 3.20
N TRP A 103 -3.57 -5.88 3.12
CA TRP A 103 -2.53 -6.34 2.21
C TRP A 103 -3.17 -7.09 1.04
N TYR A 104 -2.96 -6.58 -0.16
CA TYR A 104 -3.44 -7.17 -1.40
C TYR A 104 -2.27 -7.71 -2.19
N SER A 105 -2.24 -9.01 -2.47
CA SER A 105 -1.27 -9.57 -3.42
C SER A 105 -1.59 -9.08 -4.84
N VAL A 106 -0.58 -8.98 -5.70
CA VAL A 106 -0.79 -8.70 -7.14
C VAL A 106 -1.79 -9.67 -7.77
N SER A 107 -1.77 -10.95 -7.38
CA SER A 107 -2.75 -11.94 -7.84
C SER A 107 -4.18 -11.60 -7.44
N SER A 108 -4.41 -11.09 -6.22
CA SER A 108 -5.74 -10.67 -5.76
C SER A 108 -6.23 -9.45 -6.53
N ILE A 109 -5.35 -8.47 -6.76
CA ILE A 109 -5.66 -7.27 -7.55
C ILE A 109 -6.03 -7.66 -8.98
N ARG A 110 -5.24 -8.54 -9.61
CA ARG A 110 -5.48 -9.01 -10.98
C ARG A 110 -6.80 -9.76 -11.13
N ASN A 111 -7.12 -10.63 -10.17
CA ASN A 111 -8.26 -11.53 -10.28
C ASN A 111 -9.58 -10.89 -9.86
N PHE A 112 -9.56 -9.89 -8.97
CA PHE A 112 -10.76 -9.31 -8.37
C PHE A 112 -10.92 -7.81 -8.60
N GLY A 113 -9.89 -7.12 -9.07
CA GLY A 113 -9.94 -5.68 -9.30
C GLY A 113 -10.76 -5.31 -10.53
N THR A 114 -11.58 -4.26 -10.41
CA THR A 114 -12.33 -3.68 -11.54
C THR A 114 -11.79 -2.30 -11.89
N ILE A 115 -11.73 -1.98 -13.18
CA ILE A 115 -11.30 -0.65 -13.64
C ILE A 115 -12.42 0.36 -13.42
N ASP A 116 -12.05 1.52 -12.87
CA ASP A 116 -12.93 2.68 -12.74
C ASP A 116 -12.15 3.97 -13.06
N TYR A 117 -12.88 5.07 -13.26
CA TYR A 117 -12.33 6.40 -13.49
C TYR A 117 -12.83 7.35 -12.41
N LYS A 118 -11.90 7.88 -11.60
CA LYS A 118 -12.23 8.83 -10.53
C LYS A 118 -11.82 10.25 -10.95
N TYR A 119 -12.75 11.18 -10.80
CA TYR A 119 -12.51 12.60 -11.08
C TYR A 119 -11.80 13.23 -9.87
N CYS A 120 -10.55 13.64 -10.07
CA CYS A 120 -9.68 14.12 -9.00
C CYS A 120 -9.14 15.53 -9.33
N PRO A 121 -8.96 16.41 -8.32
CA PRO A 121 -8.29 17.68 -8.53
C PRO A 121 -6.81 17.47 -8.89
N THR A 122 -6.27 18.34 -9.73
CA THR A 122 -4.84 18.37 -10.06
C THR A 122 -4.08 18.98 -8.89
N THR A 123 -3.34 18.17 -8.15
CA THR A 123 -2.52 18.64 -7.03
C THR A 123 -1.20 19.20 -7.54
N THR A 124 -1.23 20.42 -8.09
CA THR A 124 -0.05 21.23 -8.39
C THR A 124 -0.19 22.60 -7.73
N ALA A 125 0.93 23.30 -7.48
CA ALA A 125 0.92 24.64 -6.88
C ALA A 125 0.14 25.69 -7.72
N ALA A 126 -0.11 25.40 -8.99
CA ALA A 126 -1.12 26.05 -9.82
C ALA A 126 -2.34 25.15 -9.95
N ASP A 127 -3.55 25.68 -9.71
CA ASP A 127 -4.81 24.97 -9.90
C ASP A 127 -5.04 24.73 -11.41
N ASN A 128 -4.69 23.53 -11.87
CA ASN A 128 -4.80 23.12 -13.27
C ASN A 128 -6.12 22.38 -13.56
N GLY A 129 -7.13 22.54 -12.71
CA GLY A 129 -8.43 21.89 -12.84
C GLY A 129 -8.42 20.42 -12.41
N ASN A 130 -9.39 19.65 -12.90
CA ASN A 130 -9.59 18.24 -12.50
C ASN A 130 -9.30 17.30 -13.67
N TYR A 131 -8.86 16.08 -13.36
CA TYR A 131 -8.63 15.04 -14.35
C TYR A 131 -9.17 13.69 -13.90
N TYR A 132 -9.47 12.82 -14.87
CA TYR A 132 -9.86 11.45 -14.60
C TYR A 132 -8.62 10.59 -14.34
N LYS A 133 -8.50 10.07 -13.12
CA LYS A 133 -7.54 9.02 -12.78
C LYS A 133 -8.14 7.67 -13.08
N LYS A 134 -7.43 6.87 -13.86
CA LYS A 134 -7.76 5.45 -14.06
C LYS A 134 -7.29 4.64 -12.85
N VAL A 135 -8.24 4.01 -12.15
CA VAL A 135 -7.99 3.26 -10.92
C VAL A 135 -8.45 1.82 -11.03
N ILE A 136 -7.93 0.97 -10.16
CA ILE A 136 -8.40 -0.38 -9.87
C ILE A 136 -9.14 -0.32 -8.54
N MET A 137 -10.40 -0.71 -8.55
CA MET A 137 -11.23 -0.88 -7.35
C MET A 137 -11.08 -2.33 -6.89
N ILE A 138 -10.43 -2.53 -5.75
CA ILE A 138 -10.09 -3.86 -5.22
C ILE A 138 -11.08 -4.18 -4.09
N PRO A 139 -11.88 -5.26 -4.16
CA PRO A 139 -12.79 -5.61 -3.08
C PRO A 139 -12.05 -5.82 -1.76
N SER A 140 -12.47 -5.11 -0.70
CA SER A 140 -11.73 -5.04 0.56
C SER A 140 -11.71 -6.38 1.31
N ASN A 141 -12.72 -7.23 1.07
CA ASN A 141 -12.78 -8.60 1.56
C ASN A 141 -11.75 -9.56 0.95
N LYS A 142 -10.95 -9.12 -0.03
CA LYS A 142 -9.84 -9.91 -0.61
C LYS A 142 -8.48 -9.58 0.00
N ALA A 143 -8.42 -8.66 0.95
CA ALA A 143 -7.19 -8.34 1.66
C ALA A 143 -6.86 -9.38 2.74
N GLN A 144 -5.57 -9.57 3.02
CA GLN A 144 -5.16 -10.00 4.35
C GLN A 144 -5.23 -8.80 5.29
N ARG A 145 -5.91 -8.95 6.42
CA ARG A 145 -6.21 -7.85 7.35
C ARG A 145 -5.40 -7.97 8.63
N PHE A 146 -4.85 -6.86 9.09
CA PHE A 146 -4.09 -6.77 10.34
C PHE A 146 -4.47 -5.51 11.11
N ALA A 147 -4.39 -5.56 12.43
CA ALA A 147 -4.54 -4.40 13.31
C ALA A 147 -3.32 -4.25 14.20
N LEU A 148 -2.85 -3.02 14.38
CA LEU A 148 -1.89 -2.66 15.43
C LEU A 148 -2.67 -2.21 16.66
N VAL A 149 -2.60 -2.99 17.73
CA VAL A 149 -3.25 -2.68 19.02
C VAL A 149 -2.20 -2.75 20.10
N ASN A 150 -2.05 -1.68 20.88
CA ASN A 150 -1.08 -1.57 21.97
C ASN A 150 0.36 -1.96 21.54
N GLY A 151 0.77 -1.49 20.36
CA GLY A 151 2.12 -1.75 19.81
C GLY A 151 2.34 -3.17 19.28
N ARG A 152 1.30 -4.01 19.19
CA ARG A 152 1.39 -5.36 18.62
C ARG A 152 0.46 -5.53 17.44
N TRP A 153 1.01 -6.05 16.34
CA TRP A 153 0.27 -6.44 15.16
C TRP A 153 -0.44 -7.78 15.39
N SER A 154 -1.69 -7.84 14.99
CA SER A 154 -2.51 -9.04 15.05
C SER A 154 -3.21 -9.24 13.71
N LYS A 155 -3.34 -10.49 13.26
CA LYS A 155 -4.14 -10.82 12.09
C LYS A 155 -5.62 -10.74 12.47
N ILE A 156 -6.41 -10.06 11.67
CA ILE A 156 -7.87 -9.99 11.83
C ILE A 156 -8.46 -11.13 10.99
N SER A 157 -9.15 -12.06 11.64
CA SER A 157 -9.96 -13.07 10.96
C SER A 157 -11.10 -12.36 10.21
N ALA A 158 -11.36 -12.78 8.97
CA ALA A 158 -12.60 -12.43 8.28
C ALA A 158 -13.79 -13.15 8.94
#